data_AF-A0A081LDR1-F1
#
_entry.id   AF-A0A081LDR1-F1
#
_cell.length_a   1.000
_cell.length_b   1.000
_cell.length_c   1.000
_cell.angle_alpha   90.00
_cell.angle_beta   90.00
_cell.angle_gamma   90.00
#
_symmetry.space_group_name_H-M   'P 1'
#
loop_
_entity.id
_entity.type
_entity.pdbx_description
1 polymer ?
#
loop_
_entity_poly.entity_id
_entity_poly.type
_entity_poly.pdbx_seq_one_letter_code
_entity_poly.pdbx_strand_id
1 'polypeptide(L)'
;MTSVHEDISAHSQKQHAHIQSFLELEQKRELAIEAAVAKCEQNEPFTTDEINAITSKMNELARGGIVPLRKHVTNDMVREYVERKQK
;
A
#
# COMPACT_ATOMS: atom_id res chain seq x y z
N MET A 1 5.90 39.73 14.34
CA MET A 1 6.70 39.03 13.31
C MET A 1 6.80 37.56 13.71
N THR A 2 5.78 36.76 13.42
CA THR A 2 5.78 35.31 13.63
C THR A 2 6.05 34.69 12.27
N SER A 3 7.34 34.67 11.94
CA SER A 3 7.85 34.54 10.58
C SER A 3 8.50 33.17 10.44
N VAL A 4 8.03 32.39 9.46
CA VAL A 4 8.66 31.18 8.88
C VAL A 4 8.76 29.94 9.79
N HIS A 5 9.02 30.07 11.08
CA HIS A 5 9.22 28.91 11.98
C HIS A 5 7.94 28.10 12.24
N GLU A 6 6.78 28.74 12.32
CA GLU A 6 5.49 28.05 12.49
C GLU A 6 5.08 27.31 11.20
N ASP A 7 5.31 27.93 10.04
CA ASP A 7 4.98 27.34 8.74
C ASP A 7 5.86 26.12 8.39
N ILE A 8 7.16 26.18 8.70
CA ILE A 8 8.06 25.02 8.53
C ILE A 8 7.64 23.86 9.44
N SER A 9 7.25 24.17 10.68
CA SER A 9 6.82 23.16 11.65
C SER A 9 5.53 22.46 11.20
N ALA A 10 4.53 23.24 10.74
CA ALA A 10 3.28 22.70 10.21
C ALA A 10 3.48 21.90 8.92
N HIS A 11 4.38 22.34 8.04
CA HIS A 11 4.72 21.63 6.81
C HIS A 11 5.40 20.27 7.11
N SER A 12 6.36 20.24 8.04
CA SER A 12 7.03 19.00 8.47
C SER A 12 6.05 18.01 9.10
N GLN A 13 5.14 18.47 9.97
CA GLN A 13 4.11 17.62 10.59
C GLN A 13 3.15 17.02 9.56
N LYS A 14 2.72 17.80 8.55
CA LYS A 14 1.84 17.29 7.48
C LYS A 14 2.51 16.24 6.60
N GLN A 15 3.80 16.40 6.30
CA GLN A 15 4.56 15.40 5.56
C GLN A 15 4.76 14.14 6.40
N HIS A 16 5.08 14.29 7.68
CA HIS A 16 5.23 13.15 8.59
C HIS A 16 3.93 12.35 8.71
N ALA A 17 2.79 13.03 8.89
CA ALA A 17 1.49 12.38 8.95
C ALA A 17 1.17 11.60 7.65
N HIS A 18 1.45 12.17 6.48
CA HIS A 18 1.29 11.48 5.19
C HIS A 18 2.13 10.20 5.11
N ILE A 19 3.39 10.26 5.55
CA ILE A 19 4.30 9.11 5.55
C ILE A 19 3.75 8.03 6.49
N GLN A 20 3.31 8.39 7.69
CA GLN A 20 2.73 7.41 8.64
C GLN A 20 1.49 6.73 8.05
N SER A 21 0.55 7.49 7.51
CA SER A 21 -0.65 6.92 6.87
C SER A 21 -0.32 6.00 5.69
N PHE A 22 0.71 6.34 4.91
CA PHE A 22 1.19 5.48 3.82
C PHE A 22 1.78 4.18 4.34
N LEU A 23 2.57 4.21 5.42
CA LEU A 23 3.17 3.03 6.05
C LEU A 23 2.10 2.09 6.63
N GLU A 24 1.05 2.64 7.25
CA GLU A 24 -0.08 1.84 7.74
C GLU A 24 -0.82 1.13 6.60
N LEU A 25 -1.00 1.80 5.45
CA LEU A 25 -1.62 1.20 4.28
C LEU A 25 -0.71 0.15 3.64
N GLU A 26 0.61 0.34 3.63
CA GLU A 26 1.57 -0.69 3.19
C GLU A 26 1.46 -1.96 4.03
N GLN A 27 1.40 -1.83 5.36
CA GLN A 27 1.22 -2.99 6.23
C GLN A 27 -0.10 -3.72 5.94
N LYS A 28 -1.20 -2.98 5.77
CA LYS A 28 -2.50 -3.58 5.41
C LYS A 28 -2.44 -4.27 4.04
N ARG A 29 -1.74 -3.66 3.08
CA ARG A 29 -1.55 -4.22 1.74
C ARG A 29 -0.79 -5.54 1.80
N GLU A 30 0.25 -5.61 2.63
CA GLU A 30 1.05 -6.83 2.83
C GLU A 30 0.19 -7.95 3.43
N LEU A 31 -0.57 -7.66 4.49
CA LEU A 31 -1.48 -8.63 5.10
C LEU A 31 -2.53 -9.16 4.11
N ALA A 32 -3.08 -8.28 3.26
CA ALA A 32 -4.04 -8.68 2.23
C ALA A 32 -3.38 -9.56 1.13
N ILE A 33 -2.12 -9.28 0.77
CA ILE A 33 -1.34 -10.11 -0.15
C ILE A 33 -1.10 -11.48 0.47
N GLU A 34 -0.63 -11.55 1.71
CA GLU A 34 -0.42 -12.81 2.43
C GLU A 34 -1.71 -13.64 2.49
N ALA A 35 -2.85 -13.03 2.79
CA ALA A 35 -4.14 -13.70 2.79
C ALA A 35 -4.52 -14.26 1.41
N ALA A 36 -4.32 -13.50 0.34
CA ALA A 36 -4.59 -13.95 -1.02
C ALA A 36 -3.66 -15.11 -1.45
N VAL A 37 -2.37 -15.01 -1.10
CA VAL A 37 -1.36 -16.05 -1.33
C VAL A 37 -1.73 -17.33 -0.58
N ALA A 38 -2.08 -17.23 0.71
CA ALA A 38 -2.46 -18.38 1.52
C ALA A 38 -3.70 -19.10 0.99
N LYS A 39 -4.72 -18.36 0.52
CA LYS A 39 -5.90 -18.94 -0.13
C LYS A 39 -5.52 -19.62 -1.45
N CYS A 40 -4.68 -18.98 -2.26
CA CYS A 40 -4.20 -19.56 -3.51
C CYS A 40 -3.40 -20.85 -3.28
N GLU A 41 -2.52 -20.90 -2.27
CA GLU A 41 -1.77 -22.10 -1.87
C GLU A 41 -2.70 -23.24 -1.44
N GLN A 42 -3.83 -22.93 -0.81
CA GLN A 42 -4.85 -23.88 -0.39
C GLN A 42 -5.84 -24.27 -1.49
N ASN A 43 -5.66 -23.77 -2.72
CA ASN A 43 -6.59 -23.94 -3.84
C ASN A 43 -8.00 -23.37 -3.55
N GLU A 44 -8.10 -22.39 -2.65
CA GLU A 44 -9.35 -21.69 -2.36
C GLU A 44 -9.59 -20.52 -3.33
N PRO A 45 -10.86 -20.16 -3.61
CA PRO A 45 -11.18 -18.93 -4.32
C PRO A 45 -10.64 -17.70 -3.58
N PHE A 46 -9.92 -16.86 -4.30
CA PHE A 46 -9.41 -15.59 -3.78
C PHE A 46 -9.63 -14.46 -4.79
N THR A 47 -9.56 -13.22 -4.30
CA THR A 47 -9.63 -12.01 -5.12
C THR A 47 -8.50 -11.06 -4.73
N THR A 48 -8.17 -10.15 -5.64
CA THR A 48 -7.18 -9.08 -5.42
C THR A 48 -7.85 -7.73 -5.12
N ASP A 49 -9.17 -7.73 -4.93
CA ASP A 49 -9.98 -6.52 -4.75
C ASP A 49 -9.57 -5.74 -3.51
N GLU A 50 -9.35 -6.44 -2.38
CA GLU A 50 -8.92 -5.82 -1.13
C GLU A 50 -7.52 -5.18 -1.27
N ILE A 51 -6.58 -5.92 -1.87
CA ILE A 51 -5.23 -5.44 -2.16
C ILE A 51 -5.30 -4.18 -3.05
N ASN A 52 -6.17 -4.19 -4.06
CA ASN A 52 -6.33 -3.08 -5.00
C ASN A 52 -7.08 -1.89 -4.40
N ALA A 53 -8.02 -2.12 -3.48
CA ALA A 53 -8.67 -1.06 -2.73
C ALA A 53 -7.68 -0.31 -1.83
N ILE A 54 -6.78 -1.04 -1.16
CA ILE A 54 -5.70 -0.45 -0.36
C ILE A 54 -4.71 0.28 -1.27
N THR A 55 -4.30 -0.34 -2.38
CA THR A 55 -3.41 0.27 -3.39
C THR A 55 -3.98 1.57 -3.94
N SER A 56 -5.30 1.65 -4.15
CA SER A 56 -5.98 2.87 -4.60
C SER A 56 -5.87 4.00 -3.57
N LYS A 57 -6.12 3.71 -2.28
CA LYS A 57 -5.97 4.66 -1.18
C LYS A 57 -4.52 5.14 -1.04
N MET A 58 -3.56 4.24 -1.22
CA MET A 58 -2.15 4.61 -1.23
C MET A 58 -1.81 5.56 -2.39
N ASN A 59 -2.31 5.25 -3.58
CA ASN A 59 -2.10 6.08 -4.76
C ASN A 59 -2.77 7.46 -4.65
N GLU A 60 -3.87 7.55 -3.89
CA GLU A 60 -4.48 8.82 -3.51
C GLU A 60 -3.57 9.66 -2.62
N LEU A 61 -2.97 9.06 -1.57
CA LEU A 61 -1.99 9.74 -0.73
C LEU A 61 -0.72 10.14 -1.50
N ALA A 62 -0.34 9.36 -2.51
CA ALA A 62 0.83 9.60 -3.34
C ALA A 62 0.65 10.75 -4.36
N ARG A 63 -0.57 11.24 -4.63
CA ARG A 63 -0.81 12.32 -5.61
C ARG A 63 -0.04 13.61 -5.28
N GLY A 64 0.32 13.82 -4.01
CA GLY A 64 1.15 14.94 -3.56
C GLY A 64 2.66 14.78 -3.80
N GLY A 65 3.12 13.65 -4.35
CA GLY A 65 4.52 13.41 -4.71
C GLY A 65 5.46 13.08 -3.53
N ILE A 66 4.94 12.99 -2.30
CA ILE A 66 5.73 12.72 -1.09
C ILE A 66 6.08 11.23 -0.96
N VAL A 67 5.21 10.35 -1.46
CA VAL A 67 5.32 8.90 -1.36
C VAL A 67 5.09 8.26 -2.75
N PRO A 68 5.69 7.10 -3.04
CA PRO A 68 5.63 6.51 -4.36
C PRO A 68 4.26 5.90 -4.67
N LEU A 69 3.89 5.90 -5.95
CA LEU A 69 2.74 5.14 -6.45
C LEU A 69 3.02 3.64 -6.42
N ARG A 70 1.97 2.85 -6.21
CA ARG A 70 1.98 1.39 -6.20
C ARG A 70 1.15 0.82 -7.35
N LYS A 71 1.63 -0.30 -7.90
CA LYS A 71 0.95 -1.03 -8.98
C LYS A 71 -0.19 -1.86 -8.40
N HIS A 72 -1.31 -1.89 -9.12
CA HIS A 72 -2.40 -2.84 -8.88
C HIS A 72 -1.94 -4.28 -9.12
N VAL A 73 -2.50 -5.20 -8.34
CA VAL A 73 -2.21 -6.63 -8.39
C VAL A 73 -3.35 -7.33 -9.11
N THR A 74 -3.03 -8.30 -9.97
CA THR A 74 -4.03 -9.17 -10.60
C THR A 74 -3.99 -10.55 -9.98
N ASN A 75 -5.08 -11.32 -10.11
CA ASN A 75 -5.12 -12.69 -9.61
C ASN A 75 -4.00 -13.55 -10.24
N ASP A 76 -3.66 -13.32 -11.50
CA ASP A 76 -2.57 -14.03 -12.19
C ASP A 76 -1.20 -13.74 -11.57
N MET A 77 -0.94 -12.50 -11.13
CA MET A 77 0.30 -12.17 -10.43
C MET A 77 0.44 -12.94 -9.10
N VAL A 78 -0.67 -13.17 -8.40
CA VAL A 78 -0.68 -13.97 -7.16
C VAL A 78 -0.42 -15.44 -7.47
N ARG A 79 -1.08 -16.00 -8.51
CA ARG A 79 -0.85 -17.39 -8.95
C ARG A 79 0.59 -17.63 -9.37
N GLU A 80 1.13 -16.77 -10.23
CA GLU A 80 2.52 -16.86 -10.69
C GLU A 80 3.51 -16.80 -9.52
N TYR A 81 3.24 -15.94 -8.53
CA TYR A 81 4.06 -15.86 -7.32
C TYR A 81 4.04 -17.17 -6.52
N VAL A 82 2.86 -17.75 -6.29
CA VAL A 82 2.70 -19.03 -5.59
C VAL A 82 3.39 -20.16 -6.34
N GLU A 83 3.17 -20.27 -7.65
CA GLU A 83 3.81 -21.28 -8.51
C GLU A 83 5.34 -21.17 -8.48
N ARG A 84 5.89 -19.94 -8.48
CA ARG A 84 7.34 -19.73 -8.39
C ARG A 84 7.90 -20.09 -7.01
N LYS A 85 7.13 -19.90 -5.94
CA LYS A 85 7.53 -20.22 -4.56
C LYS A 85 7.60 -21.74 -4.30
N GLN A 86 6.84 -22.54 -5.04
CA GLN A 86 6.77 -24.00 -4.90
C GLN A 86 7.81 -24.75 -5.76
N LYS A 87 8.50 -24.07 -6.67
CA LYS A 87 9.63 -24.61 -7.46
C LYS A 87 10.94 -24.48 -6.70
#